data_AF-A0A412Z0Q5-F1
#
_entry.id   AF-A0A412Z0Q5-F1
#
_cell.length_a   1.000
_cell.length_b   1.000
_cell.length_c   1.000
_cell.angle_alpha   90.00
_cell.angle_beta   90.00
_cell.angle_gamma   90.00
#
_symmetry.space_group_name_H-M   'P 1'
#
loop_
_entity.id
_entity.type
_entity.pdbx_description
1 polymer ?
#
loop_
_entity_poly.entity_id
_entity_poly.type
_entity_poly.pdbx_seq_one_letter_code
_entity_poly.pdbx_strand_id
1 'polypeptide(L)' 'MFGSIKSIAELAVRDWCRSIGLDMHYIKLGMDGNEAMIEDDIGNTLRLVYDNDTKSVYVKE' A
#
# COMPACT_ATOMS: atom_id res chain seq x y z
N MET A 1 -12.44 10.96 2.80
CA MET A 1 -12.00 11.17 4.21
C MET A 1 -10.86 10.19 4.45
N PHE A 2 -9.62 10.68 4.52
CA PHE A 2 -8.46 9.81 4.77
C PHE A 2 -8.58 9.30 6.21
N GLY A 3 -8.97 8.04 6.38
CA GLY A 3 -9.00 7.39 7.71
C GLY A 3 -7.63 7.50 8.37
N SER A 4 -7.63 7.67 9.69
CA SER A 4 -6.42 7.70 10.51
C SER A 4 -5.51 6.53 10.15
N ILE A 5 -4.24 6.83 9.89
CA ILE A 5 -3.22 5.83 9.56
C ILE A 5 -3.13 4.84 10.72
N LYS A 6 -3.45 3.57 10.46
CA LYS A 6 -3.55 2.57 11.52
C LYS A 6 -2.21 1.96 11.91
N SER A 7 -1.19 2.06 11.07
CA SER A 7 0.12 1.44 11.30
C SER A 7 1.22 2.06 10.44
N ILE A 8 2.48 1.91 10.86
CA ILE A 8 3.66 2.36 10.10
C ILE A 8 3.72 1.68 8.72
N ALA A 9 3.30 0.40 8.64
CA ALA A 9 3.14 -0.31 7.37
C ALA A 9 2.19 0.43 6.41
N GLU A 10 1.06 0.95 6.93
CA GLU A 10 0.11 1.72 6.12
C GLU A 10 0.69 3.03 5.62
N LEU A 11 1.43 3.75 6.47
CA LEU A 11 2.13 4.96 6.05
C LEU A 11 3.15 4.65 4.95
N ALA A 12 3.98 3.62 5.14
CA ALA A 12 5.04 3.27 4.22
C ALA A 12 4.49 2.82 2.85
N VAL A 13 3.40 2.05 2.83
CA VAL A 13 2.76 1.63 1.58
C VAL A 13 2.12 2.83 0.86
N ARG A 14 1.47 3.74 1.58
CA ARG A 14 0.89 4.96 0.98
C ARG A 14 1.98 5.85 0.39
N ASP A 15 3.12 5.95 1.06
CA ASP A 15 4.28 6.67 0.55
C ASP A 15 4.84 6.01 -0.71
N TRP A 16 4.97 4.68 -0.71
CA TRP A 16 5.38 3.91 -1.89
C TRP A 16 4.44 4.12 -3.08
N CYS A 17 3.11 4.06 -2.87
CA CYS A 17 2.13 4.32 -3.94
C CYS A 17 2.32 5.71 -4.56
N ARG A 18 2.50 6.73 -3.73
CA ARG A 18 2.74 8.10 -4.20
C ARG A 18 4.06 8.22 -4.95
N SER A 19 5.10 7.51 -4.51
CA SER A 19 6.42 7.50 -5.16
C SER A 19 6.37 6.98 -6.60
N ILE A 20 5.55 5.96 -6.86
CA ILE A 20 5.36 5.42 -8.23
C ILE A 20 4.30 6.16 -9.05
N GLY A 21 3.67 7.19 -8.49
CA GLY A 21 2.64 7.98 -9.16
C GLY A 21 1.24 7.37 -9.17
N LEU A 22 0.96 6.40 -8.28
CA LEU A 22 -0.40 5.90 -8.10
C LEU A 22 -1.24 6.94 -7.36
N ASP A 23 -2.32 7.36 -8.02
CA ASP A 23 -3.29 8.27 -7.42
C ASP A 23 -4.23 7.47 -6.51
N MET A 24 -4.15 7.76 -5.20
CA MET A 24 -4.92 7.08 -4.16
C MET A 24 -6.45 7.25 -4.31
N HIS A 25 -6.94 8.15 -5.16
CA HIS A 25 -8.38 8.26 -5.45
C HIS A 25 -8.90 7.14 -6.35
N TYR A 26 -8.04 6.55 -7.16
CA TYR A 26 -8.41 5.54 -8.16
C TYR A 26 -8.00 4.12 -7.78
N ILE A 27 -7.43 3.95 -6.59
CA ILE A 27 -7.02 2.65 -6.07
C ILE A 27 -7.70 2.35 -4.74
N LYS A 28 -8.04 1.08 -4.54
CA LYS A 28 -8.47 0.55 -3.25
C LYS A 28 -7.25 -0.04 -2.56
N LEU A 29 -6.94 0.45 -1.37
CA LEU A 29 -5.88 -0.07 -0.52
C LEU A 29 -6.50 -0.89 0.61
N GLY A 30 -6.25 -2.20 0.62
CA GLY A 30 -6.50 -3.09 1.75
C GLY A 30 -5.22 -3.37 2.51
N MET A 31 -5.28 -3.38 3.84
CA MET A 31 -4.15 -3.71 4.73
C MET A 31 -4.51 -4.92 5.58
N ASP A 32 -3.61 -5.89 5.63
CA ASP A 32 -3.65 -7.04 6.53
C ASP A 32 -2.29 -7.18 7.24
N GLY A 33 -2.19 -6.59 8.43
CA GLY A 33 -0.94 -6.53 9.19
C GLY A 33 0.18 -5.78 8.44
N ASN A 34 1.17 -6.53 7.95
CA ASN A 34 2.30 -6.01 7.18
C ASN A 34 2.12 -6.17 5.67
N GLU A 35 1.05 -6.82 5.22
CA GLU A 35 0.74 -7.00 3.80
C GLU A 35 -0.31 -5.99 3.37
N ALA A 36 -0.16 -5.49 2.14
CA ALA A 36 -1.12 -4.62 1.53
C ALA A 36 -1.54 -5.15 0.16
N MET A 37 -2.82 -4.99 -0.13
CA MET A 37 -3.38 -5.25 -1.44
C MET A 37 -3.83 -3.92 -2.03
N ILE A 38 -3.35 -3.61 -3.22
CA ILE A 38 -3.83 -2.52 -4.04
C ILE A 38 -4.65 -3.12 -5.16
N GLU A 39 -5.85 -2.60 -5.37
CA GLU A 39 -6.70 -2.92 -6.51
C GLU A 39 -7.01 -1.63 -7.27
N ASP A 40 -6.77 -1.60 -8.57
CA ASP A 40 -7.20 -0.48 -9.42
C ASP A 40 -8.64 -0.67 -9.94
N ASP A 41 -9.21 0.39 -10.50
CA ASP A 41 -10.60 0.39 -10.99
C ASP A 41 -10.89 -0.65 -12.10
N ILE A 42 -9.88 -1.00 -12.89
CA ILE A 42 -9.93 -1.99 -13.97
C ILE A 42 -9.72 -3.43 -13.42
N GLY A 43 -9.38 -3.56 -12.15
CA GLY A 43 -9.29 -4.83 -11.43
C GLY A 43 -7.92 -5.50 -11.44
N ASN A 44 -6.84 -4.81 -11.84
CA ASN A 44 -5.51 -5.34 -11.57
C ASN A 44 -5.22 -5.20 -10.08
N THR A 45 -4.50 -6.19 -9.56
CA THR A 45 -4.13 -6.23 -8.15
C THR A 45 -2.62 -6.23 -8.02
N LEU A 46 -2.13 -5.50 -7.03
CA LEU A 46 -0.72 -5.42 -6.70
C LEU A 46 -0.56 -5.65 -5.20
N ARG A 47 0.25 -6.63 -4.85
CA ARG A 47 0.54 -6.96 -3.44
C ARG A 47 1.83 -6.31 -3.01
N LEU A 48 1.79 -5.63 -1.88
CA LEU A 48 2.94 -5.03 -1.23
C LEU A 48 3.15 -5.67 0.13
N VAL A 49 4.39 -5.74 0.57
CA VAL A 49 4.73 -6.14 1.93
C VAL A 49 5.63 -5.08 2.54
N TYR A 50 5.27 -4.67 3.75
CA TYR A 50 6.12 -3.87 4.61
C TYR A 50 7.05 -4.80 5.40
N ASP A 51 8.34 -4.66 5.16
CA ASP A 51 9.38 -5.34 5.89
C ASP A 51 9.79 -4.52 7.12
N ASN A 52 9.59 -5.09 8.30
CA ASN A 52 9.85 -4.37 9.53
C ASN A 52 11.35 -4.28 9.86
N ASP A 53 12.18 -5.19 9.35
CA ASP A 53 13.62 -5.23 9.58
C ASP A 53 14.35 -4.15 8.77
N THR A 54 14.00 -4.02 7.48
CA THR A 54 14.55 -3.04 6.54
C THR A 54 13.73 -1.74 6.49
N LYS A 55 12.59 -1.67 7.20
CA LYS A 55 11.66 -0.54 7.20
C LYS A 55 11.23 -0.11 5.80
N SER A 56 11.13 -1.07 4.88
CA SER A 56 10.94 -0.82 3.45
C SER A 56 9.74 -1.58 2.92
N VAL A 57 9.12 -1.07 1.86
CA VAL A 57 8.00 -1.71 1.17
C VAL A 57 8.48 -2.29 -0.15
N TYR A 58 8.11 -3.52 -0.45
CA TYR A 58 8.40 -4.18 -1.71
C TYR A 58 7.16 -4.84 -2.32
N VAL A 59 7.18 -5.06 -3.64
CA VAL A 59 6.14 -5.79 -4.36
C VAL A 59 6.36 -7.28 -4.17
N LYS A 60 5.31 -8.00 -3.78
CA LYS A 60 5.29 -9.46 -3.65
C LYS A 60 4.67 -10.05 -4.91
N GLU A 61 5.51 -10.68 -5.73
CA GLU A 61 5.09 -11.50 -6.89
C GLU A 61 4.34 -12.76 -6.46
#